data_AF-A0A7K2ZGH3-F1
#
_entry.id   AF-A0A7K2ZGH3-F1
#
_cell.length_a   1.000
_cell.length_b   1.000
_cell.length_c   1.000
_cell.angle_alpha   90.00
_cell.angle_beta   90.00
_cell.angle_gamma   90.00
#
_symmetry.space_group_name_H-M   'P 1'
#
loop_
_entity.id
_entity.type
_entity.pdbx_description
1 polymer ?
#
loop_
_entity_poly.entity_id
_entity_poly.type
_entity_poly.pdbx_seq_one_letter_code
_entity_poly.pdbx_strand_id
1 'polypeptide(L)'
;MSTSDRAASIGRRTHGATRLVLELIQKEWLLPPWKWEEIAEQLDELSAALAAGDLAAVDVLTGELEAASGPRVSRIGAPPDGEPSEGDRRVPLPEEYRERVVALVHTLTTESAPGGSRPEPSERN
;
A
#
# COMPACT_ATOMS: atom_id res chain seq x y z
N MET A 1 -4.36 -10.28 -29.15
CA MET A 1 -4.45 -10.34 -27.67
C MET A 1 -5.91 -10.48 -27.29
N SER A 2 -6.24 -11.45 -26.45
CA SER A 2 -7.61 -11.69 -25.99
C SER A 2 -7.97 -10.71 -24.86
N THR A 3 -9.24 -10.31 -24.74
CA THR A 3 -9.70 -9.34 -23.75
C THR A 3 -9.40 -9.76 -22.30
N SER A 4 -9.42 -11.08 -22.02
CA SER A 4 -9.04 -11.64 -20.72
C SER A 4 -7.57 -11.46 -20.36
N ASP A 5 -6.67 -11.53 -21.35
CA ASP A 5 -5.23 -11.34 -21.13
C ASP A 5 -4.89 -9.89 -20.78
N ARG A 6 -5.63 -8.94 -21.38
CA ARG A 6 -5.54 -7.52 -21.06
C ARG A 6 -6.02 -7.22 -19.63
N ALA A 7 -7.16 -7.77 -19.23
CA ALA A 7 -7.70 -7.59 -17.87
C ALA A 7 -6.74 -8.14 -16.81
N ALA A 8 -6.21 -9.35 -17.01
CA ALA A 8 -5.21 -9.93 -16.10
C ALA A 8 -3.92 -9.09 -16.02
N SER A 9 -3.50 -8.49 -17.13
CA SER A 9 -2.31 -7.62 -17.17
C SER A 9 -2.52 -6.25 -16.53
N ILE A 10 -3.77 -5.77 -16.46
CA ILE A 10 -4.14 -4.55 -15.72
C ILE A 10 -4.15 -4.87 -14.23
N GLY A 11 -4.82 -5.95 -13.79
CA GLY A 11 -4.85 -6.35 -12.39
C GLY A 11 -3.45 -6.55 -11.78
N ARG A 12 -2.53 -7.22 -12.50
CA ARG A 12 -1.14 -7.37 -12.05
C ARG A 12 -0.41 -6.04 -11.88
N ARG A 13 -0.68 -5.06 -12.74
CA ARG A 13 -0.07 -3.72 -12.65
C ARG A 13 -0.60 -2.95 -11.46
N THR A 14 -1.93 -2.95 -11.28
CA THR A 14 -2.59 -2.32 -10.15
C THR A 14 -2.10 -2.92 -8.83
N HIS A 15 -2.09 -4.25 -8.67
CA HIS A 15 -1.56 -4.92 -7.47
C HIS A 15 -0.07 -4.58 -7.21
N GLY A 16 0.74 -4.49 -8.28
CA GLY A 16 2.13 -4.08 -8.18
C GLY A 16 2.30 -2.63 -7.68
N ALA A 17 1.50 -1.70 -8.20
CA ALA A 17 1.50 -0.30 -7.76
C ALA A 17 1.05 -0.17 -6.30
N THR A 18 -0.07 -0.81 -5.93
CA THR A 18 -0.58 -0.83 -4.56
C THR A 18 0.48 -1.34 -3.58
N ARG A 19 1.17 -2.44 -3.93
CA ARG A 19 2.25 -2.99 -3.09
C ARG A 19 3.39 -1.98 -2.89
N LEU A 20 3.84 -1.31 -3.95
CA LEU A 20 4.92 -0.33 -3.84
C LEU A 20 4.54 0.82 -2.91
N VAL A 21 3.29 1.30 -3.00
CA VAL A 21 2.79 2.36 -2.11
C VAL A 21 2.80 1.91 -0.65
N LEU A 22 2.31 0.70 -0.36
CA LEU A 22 2.31 0.14 1.00
C LEU A 22 3.73 -0.04 1.57
N GLU A 23 4.68 -0.47 0.74
CA GLU A 23 6.09 -0.56 1.16
C GLU A 23 6.69 0.82 1.47
N LEU A 24 6.35 1.85 0.68
CA LEU A 24 6.80 3.24 0.92
C LEU A 24 6.15 3.83 2.18
N ILE A 25 4.87 3.57 2.42
CA ILE A 25 4.17 3.95 3.66
C ILE A 25 4.94 3.45 4.90
N GLN A 26 5.37 2.19 4.86
CA GLN A 26 6.07 1.58 5.99
C GLN A 26 7.48 2.15 6.21
N LYS A 27 8.21 2.48 5.13
CA LYS A 27 9.65 2.78 5.20
C LYS A 27 9.96 4.28 5.19
N GLU A 28 9.17 5.08 4.48
CA GLU A 28 9.58 6.44 4.10
C GLU A 28 8.60 7.52 4.56
N TRP A 29 7.33 7.19 4.80
CA TRP A 29 6.33 8.21 5.09
C TRP A 29 6.46 8.76 6.50
N LEU A 30 6.50 10.09 6.57
CA LEU A 30 6.41 10.88 7.78
C LEU A 30 5.26 11.85 7.59
N LEU A 31 4.14 11.62 8.27
CA LEU A 31 2.93 12.43 8.18
C LEU A 31 2.57 13.00 9.55
N PRO A 32 1.86 14.15 9.61
CA PRO A 32 1.23 14.59 10.83
C PRO A 32 0.26 13.51 11.39
N PRO A 33 0.08 13.37 12.71
CA PRO A 33 -0.77 12.34 13.31
C PRO A 33 -2.19 12.30 12.75
N TRP A 34 -2.82 13.46 12.54
CA TRP A 34 -4.18 13.57 12.01
C TRP A 34 -4.31 13.06 10.57
N LYS A 35 -3.23 13.08 9.78
CA LYS A 35 -3.23 12.46 8.44
C LYS A 35 -3.20 10.95 8.51
N TRP A 36 -2.60 10.35 9.54
CA TRP A 36 -2.58 8.90 9.68
C TRP A 36 -3.97 8.30 9.91
N GLU A 37 -4.90 9.06 10.51
CA GLU A 37 -6.30 8.66 10.64
C GLU A 37 -6.98 8.55 9.26
N GLU A 38 -6.82 9.55 8.39
CA GLU A 38 -7.31 9.53 7.01
C GLU A 38 -6.69 8.36 6.21
N ILE A 39 -5.37 8.13 6.35
CA ILE A 39 -4.70 6.99 5.72
C ILE A 39 -5.25 5.65 6.25
N ALA A 40 -5.59 5.56 7.53
CA ALA A 40 -6.11 4.32 8.11
C ALA A 40 -7.46 3.93 7.49
N GLU A 41 -8.35 4.91 7.26
CA GLU A 41 -9.62 4.69 6.57
C GLU A 41 -9.39 4.20 5.13
N GLN A 42 -8.48 4.85 4.39
CA GLN A 42 -8.13 4.45 3.03
C GLN A 42 -7.51 3.04 2.97
N LEU A 43 -6.74 2.63 3.97
CA LEU A 43 -6.20 1.27 4.07
C LEU A 43 -7.29 0.21 4.30
N ASP A 44 -8.31 0.55 5.11
CA ASP A 44 -9.45 -0.34 5.36
C ASP A 44 -10.33 -0.48 4.10
N GLU A 45 -10.57 0.62 3.38
CA GLU A 45 -11.27 0.60 2.09
C GLU A 45 -10.48 -0.20 1.03
N LEU A 46 -9.16 -0.04 1.00
CA LEU A 46 -8.29 -0.79 0.11
C LEU A 46 -8.33 -2.29 0.41
N SER A 47 -8.37 -2.65 1.69
CA SER A 47 -8.55 -4.04 2.12
C SER A 47 -9.87 -4.63 1.61
N ALA A 48 -10.96 -3.89 1.75
CA ALA A 48 -12.27 -4.30 1.28
C ALA A 48 -12.32 -4.44 -0.25
N ALA A 49 -11.72 -3.49 -0.99
CA ALA A 49 -11.64 -3.53 -2.44
C ALA A 49 -10.83 -4.76 -2.94
N LEU A 50 -9.71 -5.07 -2.29
CA LEU A 50 -8.93 -6.27 -2.58
C LEU A 50 -9.73 -7.55 -2.30
N ALA A 51 -10.41 -7.63 -1.16
CA ALA A 51 -11.24 -8.78 -0.81
C ALA A 51 -12.42 -8.98 -1.79
N ALA A 52 -12.96 -7.89 -2.34
CA ALA A 52 -14.02 -7.92 -3.36
C ALA A 52 -13.49 -8.17 -4.79
N GLY A 53 -12.18 -8.12 -5.01
CA GLY A 53 -11.57 -8.17 -6.35
C GLY A 53 -11.90 -6.94 -7.21
N ASP A 54 -12.27 -5.81 -6.59
CA ASP A 54 -12.62 -4.58 -7.29
C ASP A 54 -11.36 -3.80 -7.69
N LEU A 55 -10.78 -4.21 -8.81
CA LEU A 55 -9.56 -3.61 -9.35
C LEU A 55 -9.71 -2.12 -9.69
N ALA A 56 -10.92 -1.63 -9.96
CA ALA A 56 -11.14 -0.22 -10.23
C ALA A 56 -11.06 0.60 -8.93
N ALA A 57 -11.67 0.11 -7.86
CA ALA A 57 -11.54 0.72 -6.53
C ALA A 57 -10.09 0.66 -6.02
N VAL A 58 -9.39 -0.46 -6.20
CA VAL A 58 -7.97 -0.60 -5.82
C VAL A 58 -7.09 0.43 -6.55
N ASP A 59 -7.32 0.65 -7.85
CA ASP A 59 -6.56 1.63 -8.65
C ASP A 59 -6.78 3.07 -8.15
N VAL A 60 -8.04 3.44 -7.88
CA VAL A 60 -8.40 4.76 -7.34
C VAL A 60 -7.77 4.99 -5.97
N LEU A 61 -7.96 4.06 -5.04
CA LEU A 61 -7.43 4.16 -3.67
C LEU A 61 -5.89 4.18 -3.65
N THR A 62 -5.25 3.43 -4.56
CA THR A 62 -3.79 3.49 -4.72
C THR A 62 -3.35 4.88 -5.15
N GLY A 63 -4.04 5.50 -6.11
CA GLY A 63 -3.73 6.86 -6.54
C GLY A 63 -3.94 7.91 -5.44
N GLU A 64 -4.99 7.77 -4.63
CA GLU A 64 -5.24 8.65 -3.47
C GLU A 64 -4.15 8.53 -2.41
N LEU A 65 -3.73 7.30 -2.08
CA LEU A 65 -2.59 7.06 -1.18
C LEU A 65 -1.31 7.70 -1.77
N GLU A 66 -1.03 7.54 -3.05
CA GLU A 66 0.15 8.19 -3.67
C GLU A 66 0.12 9.72 -3.53
N ALA A 67 -1.05 10.34 -3.74
CA ALA A 67 -1.22 11.77 -3.57
C ALA A 67 -1.04 12.22 -2.10
N ALA A 68 -1.45 11.38 -1.15
CA ALA A 68 -1.32 11.65 0.28
C ALA A 68 0.13 11.57 0.79
N SER A 69 1.04 10.88 0.08
CA SER A 69 2.47 10.73 0.42
C SER A 69 3.24 12.06 0.56
N GLY A 70 2.65 13.17 0.10
CA GLY A 70 3.29 14.49 0.10
C GLY A 70 4.50 14.54 -0.83
N PRO A 71 5.15 15.71 -0.98
CA PRO A 71 6.36 15.80 -1.78
C PRO A 71 7.46 14.92 -1.18
N ARG A 72 7.81 13.83 -1.88
CA ARG A 72 8.87 12.85 -1.56
C ARG A 72 10.30 13.44 -1.48
N VAL A 73 10.43 14.76 -1.53
CA VAL A 73 11.70 15.49 -1.58
C VAL A 73 11.91 16.20 -0.24
N SER A 74 12.57 15.52 0.70
CA SER A 74 13.38 16.26 1.68
C SER A 74 14.55 16.83 0.90
N ARG A 75 14.43 18.09 0.48
CA ARG A 75 15.47 18.82 -0.24
C ARG A 75 16.70 18.89 0.66
N ILE A 76 17.78 18.17 0.31
CA ILE A 76 19.08 18.29 0.98
C ILE A 76 19.44 19.79 1.02
N GLY A 77 19.43 20.39 2.21
CA GLY A 77 19.87 21.77 2.45
C GLY A 77 18.79 22.86 2.61
N ALA A 78 17.50 22.54 2.67
CA ALA A 78 16.50 23.55 3.04
C ALA A 78 16.38 23.64 4.58
N PRO A 79 16.60 24.81 5.21
CA PRO A 79 16.16 25.00 6.60
C PRO A 79 14.64 24.83 6.66
N PRO A 80 14.08 24.20 7.71
CA PRO A 80 12.63 24.12 7.87
C PRO A 80 12.10 25.56 7.99
N ASP A 81 11.37 26.01 6.97
CA ASP A 81 10.64 27.28 7.03
C ASP A 81 9.57 27.15 8.13
N GLY A 82 9.82 27.81 9.25
CA GLY A 82 8.91 27.90 10.38
C GLY A 82 9.06 26.75 11.37
N GLU A 83 9.09 27.08 12.66
CA GLU A 83 8.94 26.06 13.71
C GLU A 83 7.63 25.30 13.47
N PRO A 84 7.66 23.96 13.29
CA PRO A 84 6.44 23.20 13.22
C PRO A 84 5.69 23.42 14.54
N SER A 85 4.44 23.87 14.45
CA SER A 85 3.54 23.83 15.61
C SER A 85 3.54 22.40 16.16
N GLU A 86 3.43 22.20 17.47
CA GLU A 86 3.57 20.85 18.07
C GLU A 86 2.70 19.75 17.43
N GLY A 87 1.58 20.12 16.79
CA GLY A 87 0.69 19.23 16.03
C GLY A 87 1.14 18.86 14.60
N ASP A 88 2.14 19.54 14.03
CA ASP A 88 2.69 19.29 12.69
C ASP A 88 3.97 18.44 12.70
N ARG A 89 4.38 17.95 13.88
CA ARG A 89 5.49 17.00 13.97
C ARG A 89 5.13 15.75 13.19
N ARG A 90 5.81 15.56 12.06
CA ARG A 90 5.63 14.39 11.23
C ARG A 90 6.14 13.16 11.96
N VAL A 91 5.28 12.16 12.12
CA VAL A 91 5.59 10.88 12.78
C VAL A 91 5.59 9.77 11.74
N PRO A 92 6.40 8.71 11.95
CA PRO A 92 6.32 7.51 11.12
C PRO A 92 4.97 6.81 11.30
N LEU A 93 4.72 5.80 10.47
CA LEU A 93 3.53 4.95 10.56
C LEU A 93 3.32 4.45 12.01
N PRO A 94 2.21 4.82 12.65
CA PRO A 94 1.83 4.33 13.97
C PRO A 94 1.79 2.80 14.02
N GLU A 95 2.15 2.24 15.18
CA GLU A 95 2.27 0.78 15.35
C GLU A 95 0.93 0.07 15.13
N GLU A 96 -0.19 0.68 15.53
CA GLU A 96 -1.54 0.16 15.30
C GLU A 96 -1.90 -0.02 13.81
N TYR A 97 -1.29 0.74 12.91
CA TYR A 97 -1.54 0.67 11.46
C TYR A 97 -0.49 -0.16 10.73
N ARG A 98 0.67 -0.40 11.36
CA ARG A 98 1.77 -1.18 10.78
C ARG A 98 1.35 -2.62 10.46
N GLU A 99 0.63 -3.27 11.38
CA GLU A 99 0.16 -4.64 11.17
C GLU A 99 -0.78 -4.75 9.96
N ARG A 100 -1.65 -3.75 9.76
CA ARG A 100 -2.58 -3.70 8.62
C ARG A 100 -1.84 -3.57 7.30
N VAL A 101 -0.89 -2.64 7.22
CA VAL A 101 -0.05 -2.47 6.02
C VAL A 101 0.74 -3.75 5.71
N VAL A 102 1.30 -4.40 6.72
CA VAL A 102 2.02 -5.68 6.57
C VAL A 102 1.09 -6.77 6.03
N ALA A 103 -0.11 -6.90 6.58
CA ALA A 103 -1.09 -7.87 6.10
C ALA A 103 -1.46 -7.65 4.63
N LEU A 104 -1.70 -6.39 4.21
CA LEU A 104 -2.01 -6.03 2.82
C LEU A 104 -0.86 -6.36 1.86
N VAL A 105 0.38 -6.06 2.23
CA VAL A 105 1.57 -6.44 1.43
C VAL A 105 1.66 -7.95 1.25
N HIS A 106 1.37 -8.72 2.30
CA HIS A 106 1.36 -10.18 2.22
C HIS A 106 0.25 -10.71 1.32
N THR A 107 -0.98 -10.19 1.42
CA THR A 107 -2.09 -10.56 0.54
C THR A 107 -1.75 -10.36 -0.94
N LEU A 108 -1.21 -9.18 -1.28
CA LEU A 108 -0.81 -8.85 -2.65
C LEU A 108 0.34 -9.73 -3.17
N THR A 109 1.21 -10.20 -2.29
CA THR A 109 2.31 -11.12 -2.62
C THR A 109 1.80 -12.52 -2.93
N THR A 110 0.81 -13.01 -2.16
CA THR A 110 0.20 -14.33 -2.39
C THR A 110 -0.64 -14.37 -3.67
N GLU A 111 -1.39 -13.32 -3.97
CA GLU A 111 -2.18 -13.25 -5.22
C GLU A 111 -1.33 -13.02 -6.48
N SER A 112 -0.17 -12.36 -6.34
CA SER A 112 0.75 -12.14 -7.47
C SER A 112 1.57 -13.38 -7.81
N ALA A 113 1.60 -14.41 -6.96
CA ALA A 113 2.31 -15.64 -7.23
C ALA A 113 1.56 -16.46 -8.30
N PRO A 114 2.13 -16.68 -9.49
CA PRO A 114 1.50 -17.53 -10.49
C PRO A 114 1.55 -18.99 -10.01
N GLY A 115 0.42 -19.51 -9.52
CA GLY A 115 0.25 -20.95 -9.31
C GLY A 115 1.32 -21.60 -8.43
N GLY A 116 1.37 -21.24 -7.15
CA GLY A 116 2.04 -22.08 -6.16
C GLY A 116 1.22 -23.33 -5.90
N SER A 117 1.41 -24.37 -6.72
CA SER A 117 0.91 -25.71 -6.42
C SER A 117 1.27 -26.06 -4.98
N ARG A 118 0.23 -26.33 -4.18
CA ARG A 118 0.29 -27.02 -2.90
C ARG A 118 1.33 -28.16 -3.02
N PRO A 119 2.35 -28.25 -2.16
CA PRO A 119 3.13 -29.49 -2.08
C PRO A 119 2.18 -30.57 -1.56
N GLU A 120 1.75 -31.45 -2.47
CA GLU A 120 1.13 -32.73 -2.11
C GLU A 120 2.13 -33.48 -1.23
N PRO A 121 1.75 -33.92 -0.01
CA PRO A 121 2.62 -34.77 0.80
C PRO A 121 2.56 -36.20 0.24
N SER A 122 3.29 -36.48 -0.84
CA SER A 122 3.45 -37.84 -1.36
C SER A 122 4.56 -38.58 -0.61
N GLU A 123 4.09 -39.37 0.35
CA GLU A 123 4.46 -40.76 0.62
C GLU A 123 5.86 -41.08 1.20
N ARG A 124 5.80 -41.35 2.51
CA ARG A 124 6.51 -42.40 3.25
C ARG A 124 7.17 -43.48 2.37
N ASN A 125 8.48 -43.67 2.58
CA ASN A 125 9.16 -44.94 2.33
C ASN A 125 8.91 -45.89 3.52
#